data_AF-H4F888-F1
#
_entry.id   AF-H4F888-F1
#
_cell.length_a   1.000
_cell.length_b   1.000
_cell.length_c   1.000
_cell.angle_alpha   90.00
_cell.angle_beta   90.00
_cell.angle_gamma   90.00
#
_symmetry.space_group_name_H-M   'P 1'
#
loop_
_entity.id
_entity.type
_entity.pdbx_description
1 polymer ?
#
loop_
_entity_poly.entity_id
_entity_poly.type
_entity_poly.pdbx_seq_one_letter_code
_entity_poly.pdbx_strand_id
1 'polypeptide(L)'
;MSERTKLVCVTHCSNLLGSINPIREIADFVHARGARICVDAVAYAPHRAVDVQAFDVDYYVFSLYKTYGPHYALMYGKYDLLLELDPLYHYFYGRDKVPGKLEPGNPNYELAYATCGIVDYLVA
;
A
#
# COMPACT_ATOMS: atom_id res chain seq x y z
N MET A 1 -12.19 4.72 -18.37
CA MET A 1 -10.72 4.80 -18.60
C MET A 1 -10.47 4.86 -20.09
N SER A 2 -9.45 5.59 -20.52
CA SER A 2 -8.98 5.58 -21.92
C SER A 2 -7.70 4.74 -22.04
N GLU A 3 -7.24 4.48 -23.26
CA GLU A 3 -5.99 3.75 -23.53
C GLU A 3 -4.73 4.44 -22.93
N ARG A 4 -4.87 5.73 -22.58
CA ARG A 4 -3.80 6.53 -21.94
C ARG A 4 -3.73 6.30 -20.43
N THR A 5 -4.74 5.71 -19.80
CA THR A 5 -4.73 5.46 -18.35
C THR A 5 -3.70 4.40 -18.01
N LYS A 6 -2.76 4.71 -17.09
CA LYS A 6 -1.71 3.79 -16.64
C LYS A 6 -1.83 3.38 -15.17
N LEU A 7 -2.40 4.26 -14.35
CA LEU A 7 -2.60 4.05 -12.91
C LEU A 7 -3.95 4.63 -12.51
N VAL A 8 -4.69 3.90 -11.70
CA VAL A 8 -5.94 4.35 -11.06
C VAL A 8 -5.69 4.42 -9.56
N CYS A 9 -5.90 5.60 -8.98
CA CYS A 9 -5.79 5.83 -7.55
C CYS A 9 -7.19 5.97 -6.96
N VAL A 10 -7.51 5.20 -5.92
CA VAL A 10 -8.84 5.20 -5.29
C VAL A 10 -8.70 5.00 -3.79
N THR A 11 -9.62 5.54 -3.00
CA THR A 11 -9.69 5.21 -1.57
C THR A 11 -10.52 3.96 -1.35
N HIS A 12 -10.13 3.08 -0.43
CA HIS A 12 -10.96 1.94 -0.03
C HIS A 12 -12.17 2.40 0.78
N CYS A 13 -12.02 3.43 1.62
CA CYS A 13 -13.10 3.96 2.44
C CYS A 13 -13.01 5.49 2.49
N SER A 14 -14.12 6.18 2.23
CA SER A 14 -14.18 7.63 2.41
C SER A 14 -13.97 7.98 3.89
N ASN A 15 -13.00 8.84 4.20
CA ASN A 15 -12.78 9.36 5.54
C ASN A 15 -13.88 10.34 6.02
N LEU A 16 -14.74 10.82 5.11
CA LEU A 16 -15.86 11.71 5.42
C LEU A 16 -17.19 10.96 5.48
N LEU A 17 -17.47 10.16 4.44
CA LEU A 17 -18.77 9.49 4.30
C LEU A 17 -18.79 8.07 4.87
N GLY A 18 -17.63 7.47 5.14
CA GLY A 18 -17.51 6.07 5.53
C GLY A 18 -17.89 5.07 4.43
N SER A 19 -18.18 5.55 3.21
CA SER A 19 -18.53 4.70 2.06
C SER A 19 -17.34 3.83 1.65
N ILE A 20 -17.60 2.52 1.51
CA ILE A 20 -16.59 1.53 1.16
C ILE A 20 -16.69 1.23 -0.34
N ASN A 21 -15.58 1.40 -1.06
CA ASN A 21 -15.50 1.09 -2.48
C ASN A 21 -15.23 -0.41 -2.71
N PRO A 22 -15.82 -1.05 -3.73
CA PRO A 22 -15.62 -2.47 -4.02
C PRO A 22 -14.27 -2.70 -4.72
N ILE A 23 -13.17 -2.72 -3.95
CA ILE A 23 -11.80 -2.70 -4.50
C ILE A 23 -11.51 -3.87 -5.45
N ARG A 24 -11.97 -5.09 -5.16
CA ARG A 24 -11.80 -6.25 -6.06
C ARG A 24 -12.38 -5.97 -7.46
N GLU A 25 -13.62 -5.48 -7.52
CA GLU A 25 -14.30 -5.17 -8.78
C GLU A 25 -13.59 -4.04 -9.54
N ILE A 26 -13.08 -3.04 -8.81
CA ILE A 26 -12.30 -1.95 -9.40
C ILE A 26 -10.97 -2.49 -9.95
N ALA A 27 -10.26 -3.36 -9.21
CA ALA A 27 -9.02 -3.98 -9.66
C ALA A 27 -9.25 -4.78 -10.95
N ASP A 28 -10.27 -5.63 -11.00
CA ASP A 28 -10.68 -6.37 -12.21
C ASP A 28 -10.89 -5.45 -13.41
N PHE A 29 -11.67 -4.38 -13.20
CA PHE A 29 -11.97 -3.41 -14.25
C PHE A 29 -10.71 -2.70 -14.77
N VAL A 30 -9.79 -2.35 -13.86
CA VAL A 30 -8.54 -1.63 -14.14
C VAL A 30 -7.55 -2.53 -14.87
N HIS A 31 -7.34 -3.75 -14.40
CA HIS A 31 -6.44 -4.73 -14.99
C HIS A 31 -6.88 -5.18 -16.37
N ALA A 32 -8.18 -5.37 -16.59
CA ALA A 32 -8.75 -5.69 -17.92
C ALA A 32 -8.45 -4.61 -18.98
N ARG A 33 -7.97 -3.43 -18.57
CA ARG A 33 -7.62 -2.30 -19.44
C ARG A 33 -6.12 -2.00 -19.44
N GLY A 34 -5.30 -2.89 -18.90
CA GLY A 34 -3.84 -2.77 -18.91
C GLY A 34 -3.28 -1.64 -18.05
N ALA A 35 -4.04 -1.18 -17.05
CA ALA A 35 -3.57 -0.22 -16.06
C ALA A 35 -3.36 -0.89 -14.70
N ARG A 36 -2.73 -0.18 -13.77
CA ARG A 36 -2.48 -0.61 -12.39
C ARG A 36 -3.41 0.11 -11.41
N ILE A 37 -3.60 -0.43 -10.20
CA ILE A 37 -4.41 0.17 -9.14
C ILE A 37 -3.59 0.47 -7.87
N CYS A 38 -3.70 1.69 -7.35
CA CYS A 38 -3.16 2.10 -6.06
C CYS A 38 -4.31 2.49 -5.13
N VAL A 39 -4.37 1.87 -3.95
CA VAL A 39 -5.48 2.05 -3.02
C VAL A 39 -5.03 2.73 -1.73
N ASP A 40 -5.69 3.84 -1.40
CA ASP A 40 -5.59 4.49 -0.09
C ASP A 40 -6.54 3.82 0.91
N ALA A 41 -5.97 3.24 1.96
CA ALA A 41 -6.67 2.47 2.96
C ALA A 41 -6.66 3.11 4.35
N VAL A 42 -6.23 4.37 4.46
CA VAL A 42 -6.10 5.08 5.75
C VAL A 42 -7.40 5.01 6.56
N ALA A 43 -8.57 5.13 5.93
CA ALA A 43 -9.87 5.07 6.60
C ALA A 43 -10.52 3.67 6.58
N TYR A 44 -9.91 2.66 5.95
CA TYR A 44 -10.43 1.29 5.94
C TYR A 44 -9.73 0.40 6.97
N ALA A 45 -8.38 0.44 6.98
CA ALA A 45 -7.54 -0.41 7.82
C ALA A 45 -7.87 -0.38 9.33
N PRO A 46 -8.31 0.75 9.93
CA PRO A 46 -8.70 0.78 11.34
C PRO A 46 -9.95 -0.01 11.70
N HIS A 47 -10.76 -0.36 10.70
CA HIS A 47 -12.11 -0.87 10.92
C HIS A 47 -12.33 -2.29 10.40
N ARG A 48 -11.46 -2.78 9.50
CA ARG A 48 -11.60 -4.10 8.86
C ARG A 48 -10.24 -4.69 8.53
N ALA A 49 -10.18 -6.02 8.56
CA ALA A 49 -8.99 -6.77 8.13
C ALA A 49 -8.67 -6.47 6.66
N VAL A 50 -7.39 -6.27 6.37
CA VAL A 50 -6.89 -5.99 5.03
C VAL A 50 -6.35 -7.28 4.43
N ASP A 51 -6.88 -7.66 3.26
CA ASP A 51 -6.38 -8.77 2.45
C ASP A 51 -6.05 -8.26 1.05
N VAL A 52 -4.81 -7.79 0.89
CA VAL A 52 -4.32 -7.24 -0.39
C VAL A 52 -4.30 -8.27 -1.52
N GLN A 53 -4.26 -9.57 -1.21
CA GLN A 53 -4.27 -10.64 -2.20
C GLN A 53 -5.70 -10.88 -2.71
N ALA A 54 -6.67 -10.96 -1.80
CA ALA A 54 -8.08 -11.07 -2.18
C ALA A 54 -8.57 -9.85 -2.97
N PHE A 55 -8.08 -8.66 -2.62
CA PHE A 55 -8.41 -7.42 -3.35
C PHE A 55 -7.64 -7.27 -4.67
N ASP A 56 -6.53 -8.00 -4.84
CA ASP A 56 -5.65 -7.97 -6.02
C ASP A 56 -5.19 -6.56 -6.40
N VAL A 57 -4.83 -5.80 -5.38
CA VAL A 57 -4.30 -4.45 -5.55
C VAL A 57 -2.84 -4.51 -5.99
N ASP A 58 -2.42 -3.57 -6.84
CA ASP A 58 -1.02 -3.47 -7.24
C ASP A 58 -0.20 -2.72 -6.18
N TYR A 59 -0.82 -1.70 -5.58
CA TYR A 59 -0.28 -0.94 -4.45
C TYR A 59 -1.38 -0.66 -3.42
N TYR A 60 -1.02 -0.70 -2.14
CA TYR A 60 -1.95 -0.45 -1.04
C TYR A 60 -1.25 0.32 0.07
N VAL A 61 -1.77 1.47 0.46
CA VAL A 61 -1.09 2.38 1.40
C VAL A 61 -1.98 2.76 2.57
N PHE A 62 -1.41 2.84 3.77
CA PHE A 62 -2.10 3.44 4.91
C PHE A 62 -1.12 3.99 5.96
N SER A 63 -1.65 4.81 6.87
CA SER A 63 -0.92 5.35 8.00
C SER A 63 -1.17 4.52 9.26
N LEU A 64 -0.10 4.05 9.87
CA LEU A 64 -0.14 3.15 11.02
C LEU A 64 -0.71 3.83 12.28
N TYR A 65 -0.63 5.17 12.38
CA TYR A 65 -1.23 5.90 13.50
C TYR A 65 -2.77 5.78 13.58
N LYS A 66 -3.42 5.39 12.48
CA LYS A 66 -4.86 5.10 12.51
C LYS A 66 -5.18 3.68 12.94
N THR A 67 -4.18 2.79 12.98
CA THR A 67 -4.28 1.42 13.49
C THR A 67 -3.50 1.29 14.80
N TYR A 68 -3.62 2.29 15.69
CA TYR A 68 -2.98 2.31 17.02
C TYR A 68 -1.45 2.24 17.03
N GLY A 69 -0.81 2.46 15.88
CA GLY A 69 0.64 2.49 15.72
C GLY A 69 1.25 3.88 15.82
N PRO A 70 2.55 4.00 15.51
CA PRO A 70 3.23 5.29 15.44
C PRO A 70 2.83 6.11 14.22
N HIS A 71 3.22 7.40 14.18
CA HIS A 71 3.13 8.28 13.01
C HIS A 71 4.10 7.84 11.90
N TYR A 72 3.82 6.68 11.32
CA TYR A 72 4.56 6.02 10.26
C TYR A 72 3.58 5.53 9.19
N ALA A 73 4.07 5.34 7.96
CA ALA A 73 3.26 4.88 6.85
C ALA A 73 3.74 3.50 6.38
N LEU A 74 2.80 2.71 5.87
CA LEU A 74 3.09 1.44 5.23
C LEU A 74 2.60 1.48 3.78
N MET A 75 3.42 0.92 2.89
CA MET A 75 3.06 0.64 1.51
C MET A 75 3.29 -0.83 1.21
N TYR A 76 2.23 -1.50 0.77
CA TYR A 76 2.33 -2.76 0.05
C TYR A 76 2.44 -2.49 -1.44
N GLY A 77 3.22 -3.32 -2.14
CA GLY A 77 3.19 -3.42 -3.59
C GLY A 77 3.49 -4.86 -4.02
N LYS A 78 2.91 -5.29 -5.14
CA LYS A 78 3.23 -6.61 -5.72
C LYS A 78 4.73 -6.70 -6.00
N TYR A 79 5.35 -7.82 -5.62
CA TYR A 79 6.81 -7.97 -5.68
C TYR A 79 7.38 -7.68 -7.07
N ASP A 80 6.78 -8.23 -8.14
CA ASP A 80 7.26 -8.03 -9.51
C ASP A 80 7.18 -6.56 -9.96
N LEU A 81 6.14 -5.86 -9.52
CA LEU A 81 5.99 -4.43 -9.79
C LEU A 81 7.04 -3.61 -9.04
N LEU A 82 7.31 -3.97 -7.78
CA LEU A 82 8.39 -3.34 -7.03
C LEU A 82 9.74 -3.65 -7.66
N LEU A 83 9.97 -4.87 -8.16
CA LEU A 83 11.19 -5.29 -8.85
C LEU A 83 11.43 -4.46 -10.12
N GLU A 84 10.39 -4.14 -10.90
CA GLU A 84 10.50 -3.31 -12.10
C GLU A 84 10.96 -1.86 -11.84
N LEU A 85 10.70 -1.31 -10.64
CA LEU A 85 11.00 0.09 -10.33
C LEU A 85 12.50 0.38 -10.32
N ASP A 86 12.90 1.55 -10.82
CA ASP A 86 14.26 2.05 -10.69
C ASP A 86 14.55 2.52 -9.24
N PRO A 87 15.82 2.48 -8.80
CA PRO A 87 16.20 2.96 -7.47
C PRO A 87 15.95 4.47 -7.34
N LEU A 88 15.48 4.92 -6.16
CA LEU A 88 15.18 6.33 -5.94
C LEU A 88 16.38 7.17 -5.49
N TYR A 89 17.39 6.57 -4.87
CA TYR A 89 18.43 7.35 -4.18
C TYR A 89 19.86 6.79 -4.24
N HIS A 90 20.06 5.48 -4.05
CA HIS A 90 21.38 4.86 -4.11
C HIS A 90 21.66 4.31 -5.51
N TYR A 91 22.58 4.96 -6.23
CA TYR A 91 22.99 4.52 -7.57
C TYR A 91 23.61 3.10 -7.59
N PHE A 92 24.12 2.63 -6.45
CA PHE A 92 24.70 1.31 -6.29
C PHE A 92 23.66 0.23 -5.94
N TYR A 93 22.40 0.60 -5.73
CA TYR A 93 21.31 -0.37 -5.60
C TYR A 93 20.77 -0.74 -6.97
N GLY A 94 20.75 -2.06 -7.24
CA GLY A 94 20.04 -2.62 -8.37
C GLY A 94 18.54 -2.68 -8.12
N ARG A 95 17.80 -3.02 -9.18
CA ARG A 95 16.35 -3.26 -9.13
C ARG A 95 15.97 -4.39 -8.16
N ASP A 96 16.86 -5.33 -7.92
CA ASP A 96 16.70 -6.46 -6.99
C ASP A 96 16.64 -6.06 -5.51
N LYS A 97 17.08 -4.84 -5.15
CA LYS A 97 17.04 -4.35 -3.75
C LYS A 97 15.65 -3.86 -3.33
N VAL A 98 14.69 -4.77 -3.27
CA VAL A 98 13.33 -4.52 -2.78
C VAL A 98 13.22 -4.94 -1.30
N PRO A 99 12.64 -4.12 -0.41
CA PRO A 99 12.09 -2.78 -0.64
C PRO A 99 13.14 -1.65 -0.56
N GLY A 100 14.35 -1.92 -0.06
CA GLY A 100 15.34 -0.90 0.35
C GLY A 100 15.71 0.16 -0.71
N LYS A 101 15.55 -0.11 -2.01
CA LYS A 101 15.76 0.89 -3.08
C LYS A 101 14.74 2.04 -3.07
N LEU A 102 13.62 1.85 -2.37
CA LEU A 102 12.53 2.82 -2.22
C LEU A 102 12.58 3.55 -0.87
N GLU A 103 13.51 3.18 0.02
CA GLU A 103 13.62 3.70 1.38
C GLU A 103 14.86 4.60 1.47
N PRO A 104 14.72 5.93 1.26
CA PRO A 104 15.87 6.82 1.22
C PRO A 104 16.47 6.98 2.63
N GLY A 105 17.59 6.28 2.87
CA GLY A 105 18.34 6.34 4.12
C GLY A 105 17.94 5.24 5.10
N ASN A 106 18.28 5.43 6.37
CA ASN A 106 17.96 4.46 7.41
C ASN A 106 16.49 4.61 7.84
N PRO A 107 15.76 3.50 8.05
CA PRO A 107 14.44 3.57 8.67
C PRO A 107 14.57 4.10 10.10
N ASN A 108 13.49 4.70 10.61
CA ASN A 108 13.41 4.99 12.04
C ASN A 108 13.17 3.66 12.77
N TYR A 109 14.23 3.11 13.37
CA TYR A 109 14.22 1.77 13.94
C TYR A 109 13.20 1.63 15.07
N GLU A 110 13.07 2.64 15.92
CA GLU A 110 12.16 2.64 17.06
C GLU A 110 10.70 2.62 16.59
N LEU A 111 10.35 3.47 15.62
CA LEU A 111 9.00 3.49 15.06
C LEU A 111 8.71 2.22 14.28
N ALA A 112 9.65 1.71 13.48
CA ALA A 112 9.49 0.48 12.72
C ALA A 112 9.26 -0.72 13.64
N TYR A 113 10.06 -0.87 14.70
CA TYR A 113 9.91 -1.95 15.68
C TYR A 113 8.57 -1.86 16.44
N ALA A 114 8.15 -0.64 16.81
CA ALA A 114 6.87 -0.43 17.49
C ALA A 114 5.65 -0.86 16.65
N THR A 115 5.77 -0.95 15.32
CA THR A 115 4.68 -1.41 14.46
C THR A 115 4.30 -2.87 14.68
N CYS A 116 5.22 -3.71 15.15
CA CYS A 116 4.93 -5.12 15.43
C CYS A 116 3.81 -5.28 16.47
N GLY A 117 3.77 -4.38 17.47
CA GLY A 117 2.76 -4.41 18.52
C GLY A 117 1.33 -4.10 18.04
N ILE A 118 1.15 -3.57 16.82
CA ILE A 118 -0.18 -3.34 16.24
C ILE A 118 -0.91 -4.68 16.03
N VAL A 119 -0.21 -5.68 15.49
CA VAL A 119 -0.80 -7.00 15.24
C VAL A 119 -1.17 -7.64 16.58
N ASP A 120 -0.23 -7.65 17.52
CA ASP A 120 -0.45 -8.18 18.87
C ASP A 120 -1.67 -7.54 19.54
N TYR A 121 -1.84 -6.22 19.40
CA TYR A 121 -2.98 -5.49 19.95
C TYR A 121 -4.31 -5.84 19.29
N LEU A 122 -4.34 -6.01 17.96
CA LEU A 122 -5.57 -6.25 17.20
C LEU A 122 -6.05 -7.71 17.25
N VAL A 123 -5.15 -8.66 17.54
CA VAL A 123 -5.48 -10.10 17.61
C VAL A 123 -5.63 -10.65 19.03
N ALA A 124 -5.32 -9.85 20.05
CA ALA A 124 -5.55 -10.18 21.47
C ALA A 124 -7.04 -10.21 21.82
#